data_AF-A0A3C0ZWM9-F1
#
_entry.id   AF-A0A3C0ZWM9-F1
#
_cell.length_a   1.000
_cell.length_b   1.000
_cell.length_c   1.000
_cell.angle_alpha   90.00
_cell.angle_beta   90.00
_cell.angle_gamma   90.00
#
_symmetry.space_group_name_H-M   'P 1'
#
loop_
_entity.id
_entity.type
_entity.pdbx_description
1 polymer ?
#
loop_
_entity_poly.entity_id
_entity_poly.type
_entity_poly.pdbx_seq_one_letter_code
_entity_poly.pdbx_strand_id
1 'polypeptide(L)'
;LSNWYVDELTEFLPQVTIMPALVQNEIHPYYQEQDVVPFIQEKGIVVQCWYPLGGRGHTAELLGDETIRSIAEAHGVSSAQVILRWDLQRGIVVIPGSSDPEHIKENLDLFGFE
;
A
#
# COMPACT_ATOMS: atom_id res chain seq x y z
N LEU A 1 -7.02 13.44 0.09
CA LEU A 1 -7.84 13.07 1.27
C LEU A 1 -7.14 11.92 2.01
N SER A 2 -7.51 11.61 3.26
CA SER A 2 -6.93 10.46 3.98
C SER A 2 -7.95 9.84 4.94
N ASN A 3 -8.03 8.50 4.95
CA ASN A 3 -9.01 7.69 5.67
C ASN A 3 -10.45 7.95 5.21
N TRP A 4 -10.67 7.90 3.90
CA TRP A 4 -11.99 8.05 3.27
C TRP A 4 -12.36 6.74 2.56
N TYR A 5 -13.59 6.27 2.77
CA TYR A 5 -14.10 5.01 2.22
C TYR A 5 -15.25 5.29 1.25
N VAL A 6 -15.89 4.22 0.77
CA VAL A 6 -16.90 4.29 -0.31
C VAL A 6 -18.04 5.25 0.04
N ASP A 7 -18.58 5.18 1.25
CA ASP A 7 -19.73 5.99 1.65
C ASP A 7 -19.38 7.47 1.72
N GLU A 8 -18.28 7.84 2.39
CA GLU A 8 -17.88 9.24 2.53
C GLU A 8 -17.51 9.86 1.18
N LEU A 9 -16.84 9.09 0.30
CA LEU A 9 -16.51 9.55 -1.04
C LEU A 9 -17.75 9.68 -1.93
N THR A 10 -18.72 8.76 -1.80
CA THR A 10 -19.97 8.83 -2.56
C THR A 10 -20.76 10.09 -2.21
N GLU A 11 -20.77 10.48 -0.93
CA GLU A 11 -21.42 11.70 -0.49
C GLU A 11 -20.64 12.96 -0.88
N PHE A 12 -19.31 12.95 -0.75
CA PHE A 12 -18.47 14.13 -0.89
C PHE A 12 -18.16 14.52 -2.34
N LEU A 13 -17.84 13.54 -3.21
CA LEU A 13 -17.36 13.83 -4.56
C LEU A 13 -18.35 14.64 -5.43
N PRO A 14 -19.69 14.46 -5.35
CA PRO A 14 -20.64 15.30 -6.08
C PRO A 14 -20.66 16.77 -5.64
N GLN A 15 -20.12 17.09 -4.46
CA GLN A 15 -20.13 18.43 -3.88
C GLN A 15 -18.94 19.28 -4.33
N VAL A 16 -17.96 18.69 -5.02
CA VAL A 16 -16.73 19.37 -5.45
C VAL A 16 -16.63 19.43 -6.97
N THR A 17 -16.06 20.52 -7.48
CA THR A 17 -15.77 20.70 -8.91
C THR A 17 -14.36 20.25 -9.29
N ILE A 18 -13.48 20.11 -8.30
CA ILE A 18 -12.11 19.64 -8.46
C ILE A 18 -11.99 18.31 -7.72
N MET A 19 -11.67 17.24 -8.45
CA MET A 19 -11.49 15.91 -7.88
C MET A 19 -10.23 15.86 -7.00
N PRO A 20 -10.25 15.11 -5.89
CA PRO A 20 -9.03 14.85 -5.11
C PRO A 20 -7.97 14.19 -5.99
N ALA A 21 -6.73 14.69 -5.93
CA ALA A 21 -5.62 14.07 -6.64
C ALA A 21 -5.29 12.66 -6.09
N LEU A 22 -5.43 12.49 -4.77
CA LEU A 22 -5.17 11.22 -4.10
C LEU A 22 -6.04 11.03 -2.85
N VAL A 23 -6.25 9.77 -2.48
CA VAL A 23 -6.80 9.33 -1.20
C VAL A 23 -5.79 8.41 -0.52
N GLN A 24 -5.44 8.69 0.72
CA GLN A 24 -4.44 7.95 1.48
C GLN A 24 -5.06 7.12 2.61
N ASN A 25 -5.02 5.79 2.50
CA ASN A 25 -5.62 4.84 3.47
C ASN A 25 -4.60 3.78 3.94
N GLU A 26 -4.92 3.11 5.06
CA GLU A 26 -4.14 1.97 5.55
C GLU A 26 -4.35 0.82 4.57
N ILE A 27 -3.28 0.32 3.97
CA ILE A 27 -3.35 -0.82 3.05
C ILE A 27 -2.12 -1.69 3.30
N HIS A 28 -2.31 -3.00 3.33
CA HIS A 28 -1.24 -4.00 3.38
C HIS A 28 -1.85 -5.38 3.11
N PRO A 29 -1.08 -6.48 2.95
CA PRO A 29 -1.65 -7.79 2.63
C PRO A 29 -2.72 -8.30 3.60
N TYR A 30 -2.66 -7.94 4.89
CA TYR A 30 -3.71 -8.27 5.87
C TYR A 30 -4.92 -7.32 5.86
N TYR A 31 -4.81 -6.15 5.24
CA TYR A 31 -5.85 -5.13 5.17
C TYR A 31 -5.87 -4.52 3.77
N GLN A 32 -6.45 -5.27 2.83
CA GLN A 32 -6.22 -5.03 1.40
C GLN A 32 -7.13 -3.97 0.80
N GLU A 33 -8.24 -3.64 1.47
CA GLU A 33 -9.24 -2.68 0.97
C GLU A 33 -9.79 -3.05 -0.41
N GLN A 34 -10.24 -4.31 -0.55
CA GLN A 34 -10.63 -4.90 -1.85
C GLN A 34 -11.78 -4.17 -2.55
N ASP A 35 -12.67 -3.51 -1.80
CA ASP A 35 -13.77 -2.73 -2.38
C ASP A 35 -13.41 -1.24 -2.58
N VAL A 36 -12.62 -0.69 -1.65
CA VAL A 36 -12.32 0.75 -1.59
C VAL A 36 -11.25 1.14 -2.62
N VAL A 37 -10.21 0.32 -2.80
CA VAL A 37 -9.14 0.59 -3.77
C VAL A 37 -9.71 0.68 -5.20
N PRO A 38 -10.44 -0.32 -5.72
CA PRO A 38 -11.00 -0.24 -7.07
C PRO A 38 -11.97 0.93 -7.21
N PHE A 39 -12.83 1.17 -6.21
CA PHE A 39 -13.78 2.29 -6.24
C PHE A 39 -13.10 3.65 -6.38
N ILE A 40 -11.96 3.87 -5.69
CA ILE A 40 -11.18 5.11 -5.81
C ILE A 40 -10.49 5.18 -7.17
N GLN A 41 -9.85 4.09 -7.61
CA GLN A 41 -9.13 4.01 -8.88
C GLN A 41 -10.05 4.21 -10.10
N GLU A 42 -11.27 3.67 -10.09
CA GLU A 42 -12.28 3.83 -11.14
C GLU A 42 -12.67 5.30 -11.38
N LYS A 43 -12.51 6.16 -10.37
CA LYS A 43 -12.76 7.61 -10.46
C LYS A 43 -11.55 8.40 -10.93
N GLY A 44 -10.45 7.71 -11.27
CA GLY A 44 -9.18 8.33 -11.68
C GLY A 44 -8.42 8.98 -10.53
N ILE A 45 -8.74 8.64 -9.27
CA ILE A 45 -8.05 9.16 -8.09
C ILE A 45 -6.92 8.21 -7.72
N VAL A 46 -5.74 8.75 -7.39
CA VAL A 46 -4.61 7.93 -6.94
C VAL A 46 -4.87 7.38 -5.54
N VAL A 47 -4.66 6.08 -5.35
CA VAL A 47 -4.63 5.47 -4.02
C VAL A 47 -3.21 5.50 -3.49
N GLN A 48 -3.04 6.02 -2.28
CA GLN A 48 -1.77 6.00 -1.56
C GLN A 48 -1.92 5.19 -0.26
N CYS A 49 -0.98 4.30 -0.01
CA CYS A 49 -0.97 3.38 1.10
C CYS A 49 -0.07 3.88 2.23
N TRP A 50 -0.65 4.17 3.40
CA TRP A 50 0.11 4.32 4.65
C TRP A 50 0.17 3.00 5.42
N TYR A 51 1.23 2.81 6.21
CA TYR A 51 1.54 1.55 6.90
C TYR A 51 1.57 0.29 6.00
N PRO A 52 2.27 0.32 4.84
CA PRO A 52 2.34 -0.84 3.94
C PRO A 52 2.94 -2.09 4.60
N LEU A 53 3.85 -1.92 5.57
CA LEU A 53 4.56 -3.02 6.21
C LEU A 53 3.87 -3.54 7.48
N GLY A 54 2.55 -3.37 7.60
CA GLY A 54 1.80 -3.79 8.77
C GLY A 54 1.85 -2.73 9.85
N GLY A 55 0.74 -2.02 10.02
CA GLY A 55 0.56 -1.01 11.04
C GLY A 55 0.29 -1.58 12.43
N ARG A 56 0.26 -0.69 13.43
CA ARG A 56 -0.39 -0.94 14.74
C ARG A 56 0.06 -2.23 15.47
N GLY A 57 1.30 -2.66 15.26
CA GLY A 57 1.87 -3.84 15.92
C GLY A 57 1.93 -5.11 15.06
N HIS A 58 1.41 -5.10 13.83
CA HIS A 58 1.42 -6.26 12.94
C HIS A 58 2.67 -6.35 12.05
N THR A 59 3.63 -5.42 12.18
CA THR A 59 4.83 -5.37 11.34
C THR A 59 5.63 -6.67 11.38
N ALA A 60 5.91 -7.17 12.59
CA ALA A 60 6.71 -8.39 12.75
C ALA A 60 5.98 -9.64 12.22
N GLU A 61 4.67 -9.70 12.41
CA GLU A 61 3.83 -10.78 11.92
C GLU A 61 3.79 -10.79 10.40
N LEU A 62 3.57 -9.63 9.78
CA LEU A 62 3.47 -9.50 8.33
C LEU A 62 4.81 -9.78 7.64
N LEU A 63 5.93 -9.25 8.16
CA LEU A 63 7.26 -9.55 7.62
C LEU A 63 7.68 -11.01 7.83
N GLY A 64 7.11 -11.65 8.86
CA GLY A 64 7.36 -13.04 9.22
C GLY A 64 6.41 -14.06 8.57
N ASP A 65 5.39 -13.62 7.84
CA ASP A 65 4.39 -14.49 7.21
C ASP A 65 5.06 -15.50 6.27
N GLU A 66 4.66 -16.78 6.38
CA GLU A 66 5.30 -17.88 5.64
C GLU A 66 5.14 -17.73 4.12
N THR A 67 3.99 -17.23 3.65
CA THR A 67 3.73 -17.00 2.23
C THR A 67 4.62 -15.89 1.71
N ILE A 68 4.67 -14.76 2.42
CA ILE A 68 5.50 -13.60 2.05
C ILE A 68 6.98 -13.98 2.03
N ARG A 69 7.44 -14.70 3.06
CA ARG A 69 8.82 -15.20 3.14
C ARG A 69 9.16 -16.15 2.00
N SER A 70 8.27 -17.08 1.67
CA SER A 70 8.50 -18.01 0.56
C SER A 70 8.64 -17.28 -0.78
N ILE A 71 7.86 -16.22 -1.00
CA ILE A 71 7.98 -15.36 -2.19
C ILE A 71 9.31 -14.61 -2.16
N ALA A 72 9.66 -14.01 -1.02
CA ALA A 72 10.90 -13.27 -0.83
C ALA A 72 12.14 -14.16 -1.13
N GLU A 73 12.15 -15.38 -0.62
CA GLU A 73 13.19 -16.38 -0.88
C GLU A 73 13.27 -16.77 -2.37
N ALA A 74 12.13 -16.96 -3.04
CA ALA A 74 12.09 -17.30 -4.46
C ALA A 74 12.67 -16.19 -5.36
N HIS A 75 12.52 -14.93 -4.97
CA HIS A 75 13.03 -13.77 -5.71
C HIS A 75 14.39 -13.26 -5.20
N GLY A 76 14.90 -13.79 -4.08
CA GLY A 76 16.16 -13.34 -3.48
C GLY A 76 16.09 -11.92 -2.91
N VAL A 77 14.93 -11.50 -2.45
CA VAL A 77 14.63 -10.17 -1.89
C VAL A 77 14.08 -10.31 -0.47
N SER A 78 13.79 -9.21 0.22
CA SER A 78 13.18 -9.25 1.55
C SER A 78 11.66 -9.28 1.51
N SER A 79 11.05 -9.70 2.63
CA SER A 79 9.60 -9.61 2.84
C SER A 79 9.06 -8.19 2.64
N ALA A 80 9.81 -7.17 3.07
CA ALA A 80 9.41 -5.78 2.90
C ALA A 80 9.34 -5.40 1.43
N GLN A 81 10.36 -5.78 0.64
CA GLN A 81 10.36 -5.55 -0.80
C GLN A 81 9.17 -6.24 -1.48
N VAL A 82 8.87 -7.49 -1.13
CA VAL A 82 7.71 -8.22 -1.66
C VAL A 82 6.40 -7.47 -1.39
N ILE A 83 6.18 -7.05 -0.14
CA ILE A 83 4.96 -6.36 0.26
C ILE A 83 4.80 -5.03 -0.51
N LEU A 84 5.87 -4.23 -0.57
CA LEU A 84 5.84 -2.94 -1.26
C LEU A 84 5.65 -3.12 -2.77
N ARG A 85 6.32 -4.10 -3.36
CA ARG A 85 6.18 -4.43 -4.78
C ARG A 85 4.77 -4.91 -5.12
N TRP A 86 4.17 -5.71 -4.25
CA TRP A 86 2.81 -6.19 -4.39
C TRP A 86 1.79 -5.03 -4.45
N ASP A 87 1.88 -4.06 -3.54
CA ASP A 87 0.99 -2.88 -3.59
C ASP A 87 1.23 -2.02 -4.84
N LEU A 88 2.50 -1.84 -5.25
CA LEU A 88 2.83 -1.13 -6.50
C LEU A 88 2.21 -1.81 -7.73
N GLN A 89 2.27 -3.15 -7.81
CA GLN A 89 1.65 -3.92 -8.90
C GLN A 89 0.13 -3.79 -8.93
N ARG A 90 -0.50 -3.49 -7.79
CA ARG A 90 -1.94 -3.18 -7.69
C ARG A 90 -2.28 -1.74 -8.08
N GLY A 91 -1.31 -0.95 -8.54
CA GLY A 91 -1.49 0.46 -8.87
C GLY A 91 -1.67 1.35 -7.65
N ILE A 92 -1.12 0.94 -6.50
CA ILE A 92 -1.19 1.68 -5.24
C ILE A 92 0.18 2.30 -4.96
N VAL A 93 0.22 3.60 -4.66
CA VAL A 93 1.45 4.29 -4.28
C VAL A 93 1.78 3.96 -2.82
N VAL A 94 2.96 3.44 -2.54
CA VAL A 94 3.40 3.09 -1.17
C VAL A 94 4.22 4.21 -0.52
N ILE A 95 4.06 4.42 0.78
CA ILE A 95 4.90 5.32 1.60
C ILE A 95 5.42 4.62 2.87
N PRO A 96 6.38 3.68 2.75
CA PRO A 96 6.96 3.01 3.91
C PRO A 96 7.74 4.00 4.76
N GLY A 97 7.35 4.16 6.03
CA GLY A 97 8.08 4.99 6.99
C GLY A 97 9.29 4.23 7.55
N SER A 98 10.47 4.83 7.49
CA SER A 98 11.68 4.33 8.14
C SER A 98 12.61 5.49 8.50
N SER A 99 13.34 5.34 9.62
CA SER A 99 14.47 6.20 9.99
C SER A 99 15.82 5.49 9.82
N ASP A 100 15.81 4.20 9.48
CA ASP A 100 17.01 3.40 9.25
C ASP A 100 17.46 3.53 7.79
N PRO A 101 18.69 4.00 7.51
CA PRO A 101 19.19 4.20 6.16
C PRO A 101 19.21 2.93 5.29
N GLU A 102 19.48 1.77 5.87
CA GLU A 102 19.51 0.51 5.12
C GLU A 102 18.10 0.10 4.71
N HIS A 103 17.13 0.20 5.62
CA HIS A 103 15.73 -0.02 5.27
C HIS A 103 15.22 0.99 4.24
N ILE A 104 15.63 2.26 4.31
CA ILE A 104 15.25 3.27 3.30
C ILE A 104 15.76 2.85 1.92
N LYS A 105 17.02 2.42 1.83
CA LYS A 105 17.63 1.96 0.58
C LYS A 105 16.94 0.71 0.04
N GLU A 106 16.69 -0.26 0.91
CA GLU A 106 15.97 -1.49 0.59
C GLU A 106 14.55 -1.22 0.08
N ASN A 107 13.80 -0.34 0.75
CA ASN A 107 12.44 0.04 0.37
C ASN A 107 12.36 0.79 -0.98
N LEU A 108 13.48 1.26 -1.52
CA LEU A 108 13.56 1.87 -2.85
C LEU A 108 13.91 0.85 -3.95
N ASP A 109 14.52 -0.27 -3.59
CA ASP A 109 14.98 -1.30 -4.54
C ASP A 109 13.85 -2.30 -4.85
N LEU A 110 12.82 -1.83 -5.56
CA LEU A 110 11.58 -2.58 -5.79
C LEU A 110 11.36 -3.01 -7.25
N PHE A 111 12.26 -2.64 -8.16
CA PHE A 111 12.04 -2.77 -9.60
C PHE A 111 12.88 -3.86 -10.27
N GLY A 112 13.68 -4.60 -9.50
CA GLY A 112 14.49 -5.71 -9.97
C GLY A 112 13.75 -7.05 -10.09
N PHE A 113 12.48 -7.13 -9.69
CA PHE A 113 11.67 -8.35 -9.69
C PHE A 113 10.16 -8.05 -9.92
N GLU A 114 9.39 -9.07 -10.28
CA GLU A 114 7.94 -9.00 -10.52
C GLU A 114 7.23 -10.30 -10.13
#